data_AF-A0A2S5GDE9-F1
#
_entry.id   AF-A0A2S5GDE9-F1
#
_cell.length_a   1.000
_cell.length_b   1.000
_cell.length_c   1.000
_cell.angle_alpha   90.00
_cell.angle_beta   90.00
_cell.angle_gamma   90.00
#
_symmetry.space_group_name_H-M   'P 1'
#
loop_
_entity.id
_entity.type
_entity.pdbx_description
1 polymer ?
#
loop_
_entity_poly.entity_id
_entity_poly.type
_entity_poly.pdbx_seq_one_letter_code
_entity_poly.pdbx_strand_id
1 'polypeptide(L)' 'MTKQDKQNQKNHREKVKKMQEMVNNTLQNVYDTEVAIEHEDCAAKVQKCRTKNIQRLESVEDARREIEEERSYL' A
#
# COMPACT_ATOMS: atom_id res chain seq x y z
N MET A 1 -27.53 14.63 11.08
CA MET A 1 -26.42 14.58 10.10
C MET A 1 -26.64 15.65 9.06
N THR A 2 -25.77 16.66 9.06
CA THR A 2 -25.82 17.83 8.18
C THR A 2 -25.37 17.47 6.75
N LYS A 3 -25.57 18.38 5.78
CA LYS A 3 -25.00 18.20 4.43
C LYS A 3 -23.46 18.14 4.45
N GLN A 4 -22.83 18.86 5.40
CA GLN A 4 -21.38 18.86 5.57
C GLN A 4 -20.88 17.50 6.06
N ASP A 5 -21.56 16.87 7.03
CA ASP A 5 -21.20 15.55 7.54
C ASP A 5 -21.22 14.47 6.43
N LYS A 6 -22.26 14.52 5.57
CA LYS A 6 -22.39 13.60 4.43
C LYS A 6 -21.28 13.78 3.39
N GLN A 7 -20.86 15.01 3.14
CA GLN A 7 -19.76 15.30 2.22
C GLN A 7 -18.42 14.82 2.80
N ASN A 8 -18.19 15.03 4.10
CA ASN A 8 -16.98 14.58 4.77
C ASN A 8 -16.87 13.05 4.75
N GLN A 9 -17.94 12.33 5.08
CA GLN A 9 -17.97 10.86 4.97
C GLN A 9 -17.67 10.38 3.55
N LYS A 10 -18.20 11.04 2.52
CA LYS A 10 -17.89 10.71 1.13
C LYS A 10 -16.39 10.89 0.83
N ASN A 11 -15.80 11.98 1.29
CA ASN A 11 -14.37 12.25 1.10
C ASN A 11 -13.50 11.19 1.80
N HIS A 12 -13.83 10.81 3.04
CA HIS A 12 -13.13 9.73 3.76
C HIS A 12 -13.24 8.39 3.03
N ARG A 13 -14.42 8.04 2.49
CA ARG A 13 -14.60 6.80 1.70
C ARG A 13 -13.74 6.79 0.44
N GLU A 14 -13.68 7.91 -0.28
CA GLU A 14 -12.84 8.05 -1.48
C GLU A 14 -11.35 7.97 -1.13
N LYS A 15 -10.92 8.57 -0.01
CA LYS A 15 -9.54 8.47 0.48
C LYS A 15 -9.18 7.02 0.81
N VAL A 16 -10.01 6.33 1.59
CA VAL A 16 -9.81 4.90 1.92
C VAL A 16 -9.69 4.05 0.67
N LYS A 17 -10.55 4.26 -0.33
CA LYS A 17 -10.49 3.52 -1.60
C LYS A 17 -9.14 3.70 -2.31
N LYS A 18 -8.66 4.95 -2.44
CA LYS A 18 -7.37 5.23 -3.09
C LYS A 18 -6.20 4.61 -2.34
N MET A 19 -6.22 4.65 -1.01
CA MET A 19 -5.18 4.01 -0.20
C MET A 19 -5.19 2.49 -0.35
N GLN A 20 -6.37 1.87 -0.40
CA GLN A 20 -6.49 0.42 -0.67
C GLN A 20 -5.94 0.04 -2.05
N GLU A 21 -6.22 0.85 -3.08
CA GLU A 21 -5.65 0.66 -4.42
C GLU A 21 -4.12 0.76 -4.39
N MET A 22 -3.56 1.74 -3.68
CA MET A 22 -2.11 1.90 -3.51
C MET A 22 -1.48 0.69 -2.80
N VAL A 23 -2.10 0.20 -1.72
CA VAL A 23 -1.63 -1.00 -1.00
C VAL A 23 -1.61 -2.21 -1.94
N ASN A 24 -2.68 -2.43 -2.70
CA ASN A 24 -2.77 -3.57 -3.61
C ASN A 24 -1.72 -3.49 -4.72
N ASN A 25 -1.54 -2.31 -5.33
CA ASN A 25 -0.51 -2.10 -6.35
C ASN A 25 0.90 -2.31 -5.78
N THR A 26 1.14 -1.90 -4.54
CA THR A 26 2.44 -2.08 -3.89
C THR A 26 2.71 -3.55 -3.58
N LEU A 27 1.71 -4.30 -3.12
CA LEU A 27 1.82 -5.75 -2.92
C LEU A 27 2.05 -6.50 -4.23
N GLN A 28 1.41 -6.09 -5.32
CA GLN A 28 1.67 -6.65 -6.65
C GLN A 28 3.13 -6.40 -7.07
N ASN A 29 3.64 -5.18 -6.87
CA ASN A 29 5.04 -4.87 -7.17
C ASN A 29 6.03 -5.70 -6.32
N VAL A 30 5.67 -6.01 -5.07
CA VAL A 30 6.47 -6.91 -4.22
C VAL A 30 6.51 -8.30 -4.85
N TYR A 31 5.35 -8.87 -5.20
CA TYR A 31 5.24 -10.18 -5.85
C TYR A 31 6.04 -10.23 -7.16
N ASP A 32 5.84 -9.25 -8.05
CA ASP A 32 6.54 -9.20 -9.34
C ASP A 32 8.06 -9.11 -9.15
N THR A 33 8.51 -8.40 -8.09
CA THR A 33 9.94 -8.32 -7.75
C THR A 33 10.48 -9.64 -7.21
N GLU A 34 9.70 -10.39 -6.42
CA GLU A 34 10.11 -11.74 -5.96
C GLU A 34 10.24 -12.70 -7.13
N VAL A 35 9.29 -12.70 -8.07
CA VAL A 35 9.40 -13.50 -9.31
C VAL A 35 10.64 -13.11 -10.12
N ALA A 36 10.96 -11.81 -10.22
CA ALA A 36 12.17 -11.36 -10.90
C ALA A 36 13.46 -11.81 -10.20
N ILE A 37 13.45 -11.94 -8.86
CA ILE A 37 14.59 -12.44 -8.08
C ILE A 37 14.89 -13.91 -8.42
N GLU A 38 13.87 -14.74 -8.68
CA GLU A 38 14.05 -16.16 -9.01
C GLU A 38 14.88 -16.39 -10.29
N HIS A 39 14.91 -15.40 -11.17
CA HIS A 39 15.61 -15.46 -12.46
C HIS A 39 16.84 -14.55 -12.54
N GLU A 40 17.30 -13.96 -11.43
CA GLU A 40 18.44 -13.06 -11.40
C GLU A 40 19.68 -13.74 -10.80
N ASP A 41 20.74 -13.88 -11.60
CA ASP A 41 22.00 -14.53 -11.20
C ASP A 41 22.92 -13.59 -10.41
N CYS A 42 22.71 -12.27 -10.49
CA CYS A 42 23.55 -11.31 -9.78
C CYS A 42 23.12 -11.15 -8.32
N ALA A 43 23.89 -11.74 -7.40
CA ALA A 43 23.65 -11.65 -5.96
C ALA A 43 23.47 -10.21 -5.43
N ALA A 44 24.22 -9.24 -5.96
CA ALA A 44 24.09 -7.83 -5.55
C ALA A 44 22.75 -7.23 -5.97
N LYS A 45 22.23 -7.58 -7.15
CA LYS A 45 20.91 -7.14 -7.61
C LYS A 45 19.79 -7.83 -6.83
N VAL A 46 19.92 -9.14 -6.58
CA VAL A 46 18.98 -9.89 -5.72
C VAL A 46 18.86 -9.21 -4.35
N GLN A 47 19.98 -8.90 -3.71
CA GLN A 47 19.98 -8.24 -2.40
C GLN A 47 19.30 -6.86 -2.47
N LYS A 48 19.59 -6.07 -3.49
CA LYS A 48 18.95 -4.76 -3.70
C LYS A 48 17.43 -4.88 -3.90
N CYS A 49 16.96 -5.88 -4.65
CA CYS A 49 15.55 -6.15 -4.85
C CYS A 49 14.86 -6.55 -3.54
N ARG A 50 15.48 -7.44 -2.75
CA ARG A 50 14.97 -7.84 -1.43
C ARG A 50 14.86 -6.66 -0.47
N THR A 51 15.89 -5.81 -0.40
CA THR A 51 15.83 -4.58 0.43
C THR A 51 14.69 -3.66 0.01
N LYS A 52 14.47 -3.47 -1.29
CA LYS A 52 13.33 -2.68 -1.79
C LYS A 52 11.98 -3.31 -1.43
N ASN A 53 11.86 -4.63 -1.47
CA ASN A 53 10.64 -5.31 -1.06
C ASN A 53 10.34 -5.14 0.42
N ILE A 54 11.35 -5.21 1.29
CA ILE A 54 11.18 -4.92 2.72
C ILE A 54 10.62 -3.50 2.92
N GLN A 55 11.21 -2.49 2.29
CA GLN A 55 10.74 -1.10 2.38
C GLN A 55 9.30 -0.91 1.88
N ARG A 56 8.91 -1.63 0.81
CA ARG A 56 7.54 -1.62 0.29
C ARG A 56 6.56 -2.23 1.28
N LEU A 57 6.95 -3.32 1.97
CA LEU A 57 6.12 -3.96 2.97
C LEU A 57 5.93 -3.06 4.20
N GLU A 58 6.98 -2.41 4.68
CA GLU A 58 6.88 -1.38 5.72
C GLU A 58 5.91 -0.26 5.32
N SER A 59 6.04 0.24 4.09
CA SER A 59 5.12 1.26 3.54
C SER A 59 3.67 0.77 3.46
N VAL A 60 3.45 -0.52 3.17
CA VAL A 60 2.11 -1.13 3.15
C VAL A 60 1.52 -1.21 4.56
N GLU A 61 2.34 -1.52 5.57
CA GLU A 61 1.89 -1.53 6.97
C GLU A 61 1.48 -0.14 7.44
N ASP A 62 2.27 0.89 7.10
CA ASP A 62 1.93 2.30 7.38
C ASP A 62 0.60 2.69 6.71
N ALA A 63 0.44 2.39 5.42
CA ALA A 63 -0.79 2.69 4.69
C ALA A 63 -2.00 1.93 5.26
N ARG A 64 -1.82 0.69 5.75
CA ARG A 64 -2.89 -0.08 6.40
C ARG A 64 -3.33 0.57 7.71
N ARG A 65 -2.39 1.10 8.50
CA ARG A 65 -2.70 1.87 9.72
C ARG A 65 -3.49 3.13 9.38
N GLU A 66 -3.06 3.90 8.38
CA GLU A 66 -3.77 5.10 7.94
C GLU A 66 -5.19 4.77 7.43
N ILE A 67 -5.37 3.65 6.72
CA ILE A 67 -6.71 3.18 6.30
C ILE A 67 -7.60 2.91 7.51
N GLU A 68 -7.09 2.30 8.57
CA GLU A 68 -7.84 2.01 9.79
C GLU A 68 -8.25 3.29 10.52
N GLU A 69 -7.31 4.24 10.63
CA GLU A 69 -7.60 5.57 11.17
C GLU A 69 -8.70 6.28 10.35
N GLU A 70 -8.58 6.30 9.03
CA GLU A 70 -9.57 6.92 8.14
C GLU A 70 -10.95 6.25 8.22
N ARG A 71 -11.00 4.93 8.45
CA ARG A 71 -12.26 4.20 8.66
C ARG A 71 -12.96 4.58 9.96
N SER A 72 -12.24 5.06 10.97
CA SER A 72 -12.85 5.52 12.22
C SER A 72 -13.71 6.78 12.05
N TYR A 73 -13.53 7.50 10.93
CA TYR A 73 -14.31 8.69 10.56
C TYR A 73 -15.52 8.38 9.65
N LEU A 74 -15.79 7.11 9.34
CA LEU A 74 -16.88 6.66 8.46
C LEU A 74 -18.14 6.23 9.22
#